data_AF-A0A965P718-F1
#
_entry.id   AF-A0A965P718-F1
#
_cell.length_a   1.000
_cell.length_b   1.000
_cell.length_c   1.000
_cell.angle_alpha   90.00
_cell.angle_beta   90.00
_cell.angle_gamma   90.00
#
_symmetry.space_group_name_H-M   'P 1'
#
loop_
_entity.id
_entity.type
_entity.pdbx_description
1 polymer ?
#
loop_
_entity_poly.entity_id
_entity_poly.type
_entity_poly.pdbx_seq_one_letter_code
_entity_poly.pdbx_strand_id
1 'polypeptide(L)'
;MMKAIYIFAFLLCSLSAFSQYTTSALVENEHPPKLNWIKPELKKAIPAFSLSFIAGTAWGLHEALQYRKDVFFKRFPGANRQYFDPSISWENKYMRPGVPVQLTDAKHLTFALNNIALSSAISAATIYCTIPIVRPKSGRKWWDIPGRILIQSAAISAGYTLGNWLTFDQLFKQ
;
A
#
# COMPACT_ATOMS: atom_id res chain seq x y z
N MET A 1 -15.13 -28.27 -4.50
CA MET A 1 -13.99 -28.19 -3.55
C MET A 1 -12.87 -27.24 -4.00
N MET A 2 -12.33 -27.32 -5.22
CA MET A 2 -11.21 -26.46 -5.64
C MET A 2 -11.48 -24.94 -5.59
N LYS A 3 -12.71 -24.48 -5.88
CA LYS A 3 -13.08 -23.06 -5.78
C LYS A 3 -12.99 -22.49 -4.36
N ALA A 4 -13.26 -23.32 -3.35
CA ALA A 4 -13.16 -22.93 -1.94
C ALA A 4 -11.68 -22.79 -1.51
N ILE A 5 -10.77 -23.57 -2.09
CA ILE A 5 -9.34 -23.53 -1.77
C ILE A 5 -8.70 -22.23 -2.29
N TYR A 6 -9.06 -21.77 -3.50
CA TYR A 6 -8.58 -20.48 -4.01
C TYR A 6 -9.15 -19.30 -3.23
N ILE A 7 -10.43 -19.36 -2.83
CA ILE A 7 -11.06 -18.34 -1.99
C ILE A 7 -10.40 -18.32 -0.60
N PHE A 8 -10.08 -19.48 -0.04
CA PHE A 8 -9.42 -19.61 1.27
C PHE A 8 -7.96 -19.15 1.23
N ALA A 9 -7.22 -19.45 0.16
CA ALA A 9 -5.85 -18.97 -0.05
C ALA A 9 -5.80 -17.45 -0.28
N PHE A 10 -6.78 -16.89 -1.00
CA PHE A 10 -6.91 -15.44 -1.19
C PHE A 10 -7.36 -14.73 0.09
N LEU A 11 -8.22 -15.37 0.89
CA LEU A 11 -8.66 -14.88 2.20
C LEU A 11 -7.52 -14.87 3.22
N LEU A 12 -6.69 -15.92 3.26
CA LEU A 12 -5.55 -16.03 4.18
C LEU A 12 -4.49 -14.94 3.94
N CYS A 13 -4.29 -14.49 2.69
CA CYS A 13 -3.43 -13.34 2.40
C CYS A 13 -4.08 -11.98 2.75
N SER A 14 -5.42 -11.92 2.83
CA SER A 14 -6.17 -10.70 3.20
C SER A 14 -6.51 -10.59 4.69
N LEU A 15 -6.24 -11.61 5.50
CA LEU A 15 -6.63 -11.68 6.91
C LEU A 15 -5.76 -10.83 7.86
N SER A 16 -4.76 -10.10 7.36
CA SER A 16 -3.98 -9.12 8.15
C SER A 16 -4.67 -7.74 8.27
N ALA A 17 -5.90 -7.57 7.79
CA ALA A 17 -6.63 -6.31 7.90
C ALA A 17 -8.12 -6.50 8.23
N PHE A 18 -8.44 -6.74 9.51
CA PHE A 18 -9.69 -6.25 10.11
C PHE A 18 -9.39 -4.82 10.59
N SER A 19 -10.20 -3.78 10.38
CA SER A 19 -11.63 -3.69 10.65
C SER A 19 -12.22 -2.44 9.98
N GLN A 20 -13.44 -2.59 9.46
CA GLN A 20 -14.49 -1.58 9.28
C GLN A 20 -14.17 -0.26 8.56
N TYR A 21 -14.74 -0.09 7.36
CA TYR A 21 -15.50 1.13 7.05
C TYR A 21 -16.68 0.82 6.12
N THR A 22 -17.87 1.02 6.67
CA THR A 22 -19.15 1.17 5.97
C THR A 22 -19.18 2.53 5.29
N THR A 23 -19.55 2.59 4.01
CA THR A 23 -20.39 3.70 3.51
C THR A 23 -21.15 3.32 2.25
N SER A 24 -22.37 3.80 2.25
CA SER A 24 -23.50 3.62 1.36
C SER A 24 -23.34 4.34 0.02
N ALA A 25 -24.20 3.94 -0.92
CA ALA A 25 -24.55 4.58 -2.19
C ALA A 25 -23.50 4.52 -3.31
N LEU A 26 -23.89 3.87 -4.41
CA LEU A 26 -24.10 4.50 -5.71
C LEU A 26 -24.66 3.42 -6.66
N VAL A 27 -25.97 3.51 -6.89
CA VAL A 27 -26.67 2.83 -7.98
C VAL A 27 -26.69 3.82 -9.13
N GLU A 28 -26.11 3.45 -10.28
CA GLU A 28 -26.43 4.14 -11.53
C GLU A 28 -26.26 3.22 -12.74
N ASN A 29 -27.05 3.54 -13.77
CA ASN A 29 -27.60 2.70 -14.83
C ASN A 29 -26.63 2.28 -15.95
N GLU A 30 -27.06 1.26 -16.70
CA GLU A 30 -26.35 0.57 -17.80
C GLU A 30 -26.35 1.33 -19.14
N HIS A 31 -25.23 1.31 -19.88
CA HIS A 31 -25.14 1.44 -21.37
C HIS A 31 -23.75 0.98 -21.90
N PRO A 32 -23.60 0.55 -23.18
CA PRO A 32 -22.48 -0.25 -23.73
C PRO A 32 -21.14 0.52 -23.94
N PRO A 33 -20.00 -0.17 -24.21
CA PRO A 33 -18.68 0.29 -23.78
C PRO A 33 -18.04 1.24 -24.80
N LYS A 34 -17.99 2.52 -24.44
CA LYS A 34 -16.88 3.39 -24.85
C LYS A 34 -15.78 3.25 -23.79
N LEU A 35 -14.65 3.92 -23.93
CA LEU A 35 -13.60 4.05 -22.88
C LEU A 35 -14.11 4.65 -21.54
N ASN A 36 -15.42 4.85 -21.41
CA ASN A 36 -16.13 5.46 -20.29
C ASN A 36 -16.16 4.59 -19.03
N TRP A 37 -15.97 3.26 -19.13
CA TRP A 37 -15.95 2.37 -17.97
C TRP A 37 -14.63 2.40 -17.18
N ILE A 38 -13.51 2.79 -17.82
CA ILE A 38 -12.19 2.84 -17.16
C ILE A 38 -12.11 3.99 -16.16
N LYS A 39 -12.62 5.18 -16.54
CA LYS A 39 -12.60 6.38 -15.69
C LYS A 39 -13.19 6.16 -14.27
N PRO A 40 -14.40 5.59 -14.10
CA PRO A 40 -14.94 5.32 -12.77
C PRO A 40 -14.15 4.25 -12.03
N GLU A 41 -13.57 3.27 -12.72
CA GLU A 41 -12.73 2.25 -12.09
C GLU A 41 -11.40 2.82 -11.59
N LEU A 42 -10.78 3.74 -12.34
CA LEU A 42 -9.60 4.50 -11.89
C LEU A 42 -9.89 5.33 -10.64
N LYS A 43 -11.06 6.01 -10.57
CA LYS A 43 -11.46 6.74 -9.35
C LYS A 43 -11.54 5.83 -8.14
N LYS A 44 -12.00 4.59 -8.32
CA LYS A 44 -12.11 3.59 -7.25
C LYS A 44 -10.78 2.93 -6.93
N ALA A 45 -9.75 3.13 -7.75
CA ALA A 45 -8.39 2.68 -7.49
C ALA A 45 -7.57 3.70 -6.67
N ILE A 46 -8.07 4.93 -6.49
CA ILE A 46 -7.40 5.98 -5.70
C ILE A 46 -7.03 5.51 -4.28
N PRO A 47 -7.90 4.84 -3.49
CA PRO A 47 -7.53 4.42 -2.14
C PRO A 47 -6.34 3.43 -2.13
N ALA A 48 -6.37 2.44 -3.04
CA ALA A 48 -5.29 1.46 -3.16
C ALA A 48 -3.99 2.11 -3.65
N PHE A 49 -4.09 3.02 -4.63
CA PHE A 49 -2.96 3.82 -5.11
C PHE A 49 -2.33 4.63 -3.98
N SER A 50 -3.12 5.40 -3.22
CA SER A 50 -2.63 6.29 -2.17
C SER A 50 -1.94 5.53 -1.04
N LEU A 51 -2.53 4.42 -0.59
CA LEU A 51 -1.92 3.56 0.42
C LEU A 51 -0.62 2.93 -0.09
N SER A 52 -0.61 2.47 -1.34
CA SER A 52 0.60 1.91 -1.94
C SER A 52 1.68 2.97 -2.18
N PHE A 53 1.30 4.20 -2.51
CA PHE A 53 2.20 5.34 -2.59
C PHE A 53 2.86 5.64 -1.25
N ILE A 54 2.09 5.68 -0.16
CA ILE A 54 2.66 5.81 1.20
C ILE A 54 3.63 4.67 1.47
N ALA A 55 3.27 3.43 1.12
CA ALA A 55 4.17 2.29 1.29
C ALA A 55 5.49 2.45 0.51
N GLY A 56 5.40 2.86 -0.76
CA GLY A 56 6.55 3.16 -1.61
C GLY A 56 7.44 4.25 -1.02
N THR A 57 6.84 5.36 -0.55
CA THR A 57 7.60 6.44 0.08
C THR A 57 8.33 5.99 1.34
N ALA A 58 7.68 5.15 2.16
CA ALA A 58 8.27 4.59 3.37
C ALA A 58 9.44 3.65 3.04
N TRP A 59 9.31 2.81 2.01
CA TRP A 59 10.42 1.96 1.54
C TRP A 59 11.57 2.78 0.96
N GLY A 60 11.28 3.79 0.14
CA GLY A 60 12.31 4.65 -0.42
C GLY A 60 13.07 5.42 0.67
N LEU A 61 12.39 5.86 1.74
CA LEU A 61 13.06 6.43 2.91
C LEU A 61 13.88 5.38 3.66
N HIS A 62 13.35 4.18 3.86
CA HIS A 62 14.04 3.06 4.49
C HIS A 62 15.38 2.75 3.79
N GLU A 63 15.36 2.66 2.47
CA GLU A 63 16.56 2.44 1.64
C GLU A 63 17.50 3.64 1.68
N ALA A 64 16.98 4.86 1.64
CA ALA A 64 17.80 6.07 1.72
C ALA A 64 18.55 6.16 3.06
N LEU A 65 17.91 5.82 4.17
CA LEU A 65 18.57 5.78 5.48
C LEU A 65 19.67 4.71 5.53
N GLN A 66 19.50 3.60 4.83
CA GLN A 66 20.50 2.52 4.80
C GLN A 66 21.69 2.82 3.89
N TYR A 67 21.44 3.32 2.68
CA TYR A 67 22.44 3.39 1.61
C TYR A 67 22.89 4.81 1.29
N ARG A 68 22.12 5.83 1.69
CA ARG A 68 22.32 7.23 1.31
C ARG A 68 22.22 8.16 2.53
N LYS A 69 22.61 7.68 3.71
CA LYS A 69 22.46 8.41 4.98
C LYS A 69 23.14 9.78 4.98
N ASP A 70 24.28 9.92 4.32
CA ASP A 70 25.01 11.19 4.26
C ASP A 70 24.21 12.24 3.48
N VAL A 71 23.53 11.83 2.41
CA VAL A 71 22.59 12.68 1.65
C VAL A 71 21.40 13.06 2.52
N PHE A 72 20.85 12.12 3.29
CA PHE A 72 19.76 12.37 4.23
C PHE A 72 20.15 13.44 5.27
N PHE A 73 21.27 13.27 5.98
CA PHE A 73 21.71 14.24 7.00
C PHE A 73 22.21 15.56 6.40
N LYS A 74 22.68 15.57 5.15
CA LYS A 74 22.96 16.83 4.43
C LYS A 74 21.67 17.62 4.18
N ARG A 75 20.58 16.94 3.82
CA ARG A 75 19.27 17.58 3.58
C ARG A 75 18.53 17.93 4.87
N PHE A 76 18.71 17.13 5.91
CA PHE A 76 18.09 17.31 7.23
C PHE A 76 19.18 17.35 8.33
N PRO A 77 19.97 18.44 8.42
CA PRO A 77 21.09 18.52 9.36
C PRO A 77 20.68 18.48 10.84
N GLY A 78 19.44 18.89 11.14
CA GLY A 78 18.86 18.81 12.49
C GLY A 78 18.21 17.46 12.84
N ALA A 79 18.24 16.47 11.93
CA ALA A 79 17.65 15.17 12.21
C ALA A 79 18.40 14.44 13.34
N ASN A 80 17.66 13.85 14.28
CA ASN A 80 18.25 13.13 15.40
C ASN A 80 19.00 11.88 14.92
N ARG A 81 20.32 11.90 15.01
CA ARG A 81 21.19 10.76 14.63
C ARG A 81 20.89 9.50 15.45
N GLN A 82 20.51 9.64 16.73
CA GLN A 82 20.13 8.51 17.56
C GLN A 82 18.88 7.80 17.04
N TYR A 83 18.04 8.45 16.23
CA TYR A 83 16.81 7.86 15.68
C TYR A 83 16.93 7.51 14.19
N PHE A 84 17.59 8.37 13.41
CA PHE A 84 17.65 8.26 11.95
C PHE A 84 18.93 7.63 11.40
N ASP A 85 20.03 7.53 12.16
CA ASP A 85 21.26 6.89 11.68
C ASP A 85 21.25 5.40 12.04
N PRO A 86 21.10 4.47 11.07
CA PRO A 86 21.02 3.04 11.38
C PRO A 86 22.27 2.46 12.03
N SER A 87 23.43 3.14 11.89
CA SER A 87 24.67 2.71 12.55
C SER A 87 24.69 2.97 14.05
N ILE A 88 23.80 3.84 14.54
CA ILE A 88 23.64 4.19 15.95
C ILE A 88 22.31 3.63 16.48
N SER A 89 21.22 3.85 15.75
CA SER A 89 19.86 3.63 16.23
C SER A 89 19.50 2.15 16.46
N TRP A 90 20.28 1.21 15.92
CA TRP A 90 20.04 -0.24 16.07
C TRP A 90 20.11 -0.72 17.53
N GLU A 91 20.85 -0.01 18.39
CA GLU A 91 21.00 -0.33 19.81
C GLU A 91 19.77 0.10 20.64
N ASN A 92 18.97 1.06 20.14
CA ASN A 92 17.84 1.64 20.88
C ASN A 92 16.82 0.59 21.34
N LYS A 93 16.65 -0.49 20.57
CA LYS A 93 15.74 -1.59 20.92
C LYS A 93 16.16 -2.36 22.18
N TYR A 94 17.45 -2.37 22.51
CA TYR A 94 17.97 -2.98 23.73
C TYR A 94 17.96 -2.00 24.91
N MET A 95 18.12 -0.70 24.63
CA MET A 95 18.18 0.35 25.64
C MET A 95 16.80 0.81 26.14
N ARG A 96 15.72 0.44 25.45
CA ARG A 96 14.34 0.83 25.77
C ARG A 96 13.42 -0.38 25.91
N PRO A 97 13.63 -1.23 26.93
CA PRO A 97 12.75 -2.37 27.18
C PRO A 97 11.31 -1.85 27.41
N GLY A 98 10.35 -2.39 26.64
CA GLY A 98 8.94 -2.01 26.71
C GLY A 98 8.46 -1.05 25.61
N VAL A 99 9.36 -0.47 24.81
CA VAL A 99 8.97 0.27 23.59
C VAL A 99 8.93 -0.72 22.41
N PRO A 100 7.85 -0.75 21.61
CA PRO A 100 7.80 -1.56 20.41
C PRO A 100 8.97 -1.24 19.47
N VAL A 101 9.66 -2.27 18.98
CA VAL A 101 10.87 -2.12 18.13
C VAL A 101 10.62 -1.27 16.88
N GLN A 102 9.39 -1.26 16.36
CA GLN A 102 8.98 -0.42 15.24
C GLN A 102 9.09 1.07 15.54
N LEU A 103 9.10 1.47 16.81
CA LEU A 103 9.17 2.87 17.24
C LEU A 103 10.55 3.25 17.80
N THR A 104 11.50 2.32 17.90
CA THR A 104 12.82 2.58 18.51
C THR A 104 13.77 3.30 17.56
N ASP A 105 13.55 3.19 16.26
CA ASP A 105 14.33 3.87 15.23
C ASP A 105 13.54 4.05 13.93
N ALA A 106 14.02 4.97 13.09
CA ALA A 106 13.38 5.31 11.83
C ALA A 106 13.38 4.14 10.82
N LYS A 107 14.37 3.25 10.87
CA LYS A 107 14.49 2.14 9.91
C LYS A 107 13.41 1.10 10.16
N HIS A 108 13.17 0.70 11.41
CA HIS A 108 12.07 -0.21 11.74
C HIS A 108 10.71 0.48 11.57
N LEU A 109 10.58 1.78 11.87
CA LEU A 109 9.32 2.51 11.65
C LEU A 109 8.94 2.54 10.17
N THR A 110 9.88 2.91 9.30
CA THR A 110 9.64 2.98 7.85
C THR A 110 9.36 1.61 7.25
N PHE A 111 10.03 0.56 7.74
CA PHE A 111 9.70 -0.82 7.39
C PHE A 111 8.27 -1.21 7.82
N ALA A 112 7.88 -0.90 9.05
CA ALA A 112 6.55 -1.18 9.55
C ALA A 112 5.47 -0.40 8.77
N LEU A 113 5.70 0.89 8.52
CA LEU A 113 4.79 1.74 7.75
C LEU A 113 4.63 1.24 6.31
N ASN A 114 5.71 0.80 5.66
CA ASN A 114 5.65 0.18 4.34
C ASN A 114 4.73 -1.05 4.35
N ASN A 115 4.97 -2.00 5.26
CA ASN A 115 4.21 -3.24 5.30
C ASN A 115 2.73 -3.01 5.64
N ILE A 116 2.44 -2.12 6.60
CA ILE A 116 1.06 -1.78 6.99
C ILE A 116 0.34 -1.13 5.81
N ALA A 117 0.93 -0.10 5.21
CA ALA A 117 0.30 0.64 4.12
C ALA A 117 0.12 -0.23 2.87
N LEU A 118 1.11 -1.07 2.51
CA LEU A 118 0.99 -1.97 1.36
C LEU A 118 -0.06 -3.05 1.59
N SER A 119 -0.09 -3.64 2.79
CA SER A 119 -1.12 -4.61 3.16
C SER A 119 -2.51 -3.98 3.12
N SER A 120 -2.67 -2.76 3.64
CA SER A 120 -3.94 -2.02 3.55
C SER A 120 -4.34 -1.72 2.10
N ALA A 121 -3.40 -1.40 1.22
CA ALA A 121 -3.66 -1.19 -0.20
C ALA A 121 -4.20 -2.46 -0.88
N ILE A 122 -3.54 -3.61 -0.63
CA ILE A 122 -3.95 -4.92 -1.16
C ILE A 122 -5.32 -5.31 -0.61
N SER A 123 -5.59 -5.09 0.68
CA SER A 123 -6.88 -5.39 1.30
C SER A 123 -8.00 -4.52 0.73
N ALA A 124 -7.77 -3.21 0.56
CA ALA A 124 -8.75 -2.31 -0.06
C ALA A 124 -9.09 -2.74 -1.50
N ALA A 125 -8.08 -3.05 -2.31
CA ALA A 125 -8.26 -3.57 -3.66
C ALA A 125 -9.00 -4.92 -3.67
N THR A 126 -8.67 -5.83 -2.75
CA THR A 126 -9.30 -7.15 -2.64
C THR A 126 -10.77 -7.03 -2.27
N ILE A 127 -11.10 -6.23 -1.27
CA ILE A 127 -12.50 -5.97 -0.88
C ILE A 127 -13.26 -5.40 -2.08
N TYR A 128 -12.68 -4.42 -2.78
CA TYR A 128 -13.30 -3.83 -3.96
C TYR A 128 -13.57 -4.85 -5.08
N CYS A 129 -12.60 -5.71 -5.37
CA CYS A 129 -12.69 -6.74 -6.41
C CYS A 129 -13.61 -7.91 -6.05
N THR A 130 -13.85 -8.16 -4.76
CA THR A 130 -14.69 -9.27 -4.28
C THR A 130 -16.17 -8.90 -4.12
N ILE A 131 -16.51 -7.62 -3.90
CA ILE A 131 -17.90 -7.15 -3.85
C ILE A 131 -18.75 -7.69 -5.03
N PRO A 132 -18.26 -7.66 -6.28
CA PRO A 132 -19.03 -8.18 -7.40
C PRO A 132 -19.32 -9.68 -7.39
N ILE A 133 -18.50 -10.47 -6.69
CA ILE A 133 -18.60 -11.92 -6.57
C ILE A 133 -19.61 -12.27 -5.47
N VAL A 134 -19.51 -11.58 -4.32
CA VAL A 134 -20.39 -11.80 -3.17
C VAL A 134 -21.78 -11.19 -3.38
N ARG A 135 -21.85 -10.09 -4.13
CA ARG A 135 -23.10 -9.38 -4.49
C ARG A 135 -23.20 -9.23 -6.02
N PRO A 136 -23.56 -10.32 -6.72
CA PRO A 136 -23.76 -10.27 -8.16
C PRO A 136 -24.95 -9.36 -8.49
N LYS A 137 -24.78 -8.52 -9.51
CA LYS A 137 -25.88 -7.76 -10.12
C LYS A 137 -26.26 -8.42 -11.44
N SER A 138 -27.55 -8.48 -11.78
CA SER A 138 -28.00 -8.89 -13.12
C SER A 138 -27.36 -7.98 -14.16
N GLY A 139 -26.97 -8.52 -15.32
CA GLY A 139 -26.33 -7.75 -16.40
C GLY A 139 -24.81 -7.58 -16.27
N ARG A 140 -24.20 -7.97 -15.15
CA ARG A 140 -22.74 -7.90 -14.98
C ARG A 140 -22.02 -8.90 -15.89
N LYS A 141 -21.01 -8.42 -16.60
CA LYS A 141 -20.20 -9.23 -17.50
C LYS A 141 -19.09 -9.92 -16.71
N TRP A 142 -18.80 -11.18 -17.01
CA TRP A 142 -17.79 -11.94 -16.28
C TRP A 142 -16.38 -11.34 -16.41
N TRP A 143 -16.11 -10.64 -17.52
CA TRP A 143 -14.83 -9.95 -17.77
C TRP A 143 -14.66 -8.63 -16.99
N ASP A 144 -15.70 -8.14 -16.31
CA ASP A 144 -15.57 -6.94 -15.47
C ASP A 144 -14.68 -7.20 -14.25
N ILE A 145 -14.64 -8.44 -13.75
CA ILE A 145 -13.83 -8.85 -12.59
C ILE A 145 -12.33 -8.82 -12.91
N PRO A 146 -11.82 -9.52 -13.95
CA PRO A 146 -10.40 -9.43 -14.30
C PRO A 146 -9.98 -8.01 -14.68
N GLY A 147 -10.85 -7.20 -15.32
CA GLY A 147 -10.57 -5.80 -15.59
C GLY A 147 -10.38 -4.95 -14.32
N ARG A 148 -11.21 -5.18 -13.29
CA ARG A 148 -11.06 -4.52 -11.97
C ARG A 148 -9.75 -4.91 -11.29
N ILE A 149 -9.43 -6.21 -11.29
CA ILE A 149 -8.18 -6.73 -10.72
C ILE A 149 -7.00 -6.05 -11.41
N LEU A 150 -6.98 -6.01 -12.74
CA LEU A 150 -5.92 -5.37 -13.51
C LEU A 150 -5.74 -3.89 -13.14
N ILE A 151 -6.83 -3.13 -13.09
CA ILE A 151 -6.78 -1.69 -12.76
C ILE A 151 -6.27 -1.47 -11.33
N GLN A 152 -6.74 -2.25 -10.36
CA GLN A 152 -6.29 -2.13 -8.97
C GLN A 152 -4.82 -2.56 -8.81
N SER A 153 -4.40 -3.66 -9.44
CA SER A 153 -3.00 -4.08 -9.44
C SER A 153 -2.10 -3.04 -10.09
N ALA A 154 -2.50 -2.48 -11.23
CA ALA A 154 -1.75 -1.41 -11.89
C ALA A 154 -1.65 -0.16 -11.01
N ALA A 155 -2.74 0.22 -10.32
CA ALA A 155 -2.75 1.36 -9.40
C ALA A 155 -1.85 1.15 -8.18
N ILE A 156 -1.84 -0.05 -7.59
CA ILE A 156 -0.92 -0.41 -6.50
C ILE A 156 0.52 -0.32 -6.99
N SER A 157 0.87 -1.00 -8.09
CA SER A 157 2.24 -0.96 -8.63
C SER A 157 2.69 0.47 -8.96
N ALA A 158 1.84 1.26 -9.62
CA ALA A 158 2.14 2.64 -9.95
C ALA A 158 2.34 3.50 -8.69
N GLY A 159 1.46 3.36 -7.69
CA GLY A 159 1.57 4.07 -6.42
C GLY A 159 2.89 3.75 -5.72
N TYR A 160 3.18 2.46 -5.54
CA TYR A 160 4.41 1.99 -4.91
C TYR A 160 5.66 2.53 -5.60
N THR A 161 5.76 2.33 -6.93
CA THR A 161 6.92 2.75 -7.71
C THR A 161 7.10 4.26 -7.67
N LEU A 162 6.02 5.04 -7.83
CA LEU A 162 6.09 6.50 -7.77
C LEU A 162 6.52 7.00 -6.38
N GLY A 163 6.00 6.40 -5.32
CA GLY A 163 6.37 6.75 -3.95
C GLY A 163 7.84 6.43 -3.66
N ASN A 164 8.31 5.25 -4.05
CA ASN A 164 9.70 4.86 -3.87
C ASN A 164 10.65 5.76 -4.68
N TRP A 165 10.36 5.95 -5.97
CA TRP A 165 11.14 6.80 -6.87
C TRP A 165 11.22 8.24 -6.36
N LEU A 166 10.10 8.82 -5.90
CA LEU A 166 10.08 10.16 -5.34
C LEU A 166 11.03 10.28 -4.15
N THR A 167 10.98 9.33 -3.22
CA THR A 167 11.79 9.42 -2.01
C THR A 167 13.25 9.05 -2.28
N PHE A 168 13.50 7.86 -2.83
CA PHE A 168 14.85 7.34 -3.00
C PHE A 168 15.61 8.07 -4.11
N ASP A 169 15.01 8.24 -5.29
CA ASP A 169 15.71 8.74 -6.48
C ASP A 169 15.59 10.25 -6.71
N GLN A 170 14.53 10.89 -6.21
CA GLN A 170 14.39 12.35 -6.34
C GLN A 170 14.85 13.08 -5.09
N LEU A 171 14.36 12.70 -3.89
CA LEU A 171 14.71 13.41 -2.65
C LEU A 171 16.11 13.06 -2.14
N PHE A 172 16.55 11.81 -2.30
CA PHE A 172 17.84 11.32 -1.81
C PHE A 172 18.74 10.82 -2.93
N LYS A 173 18.72 11.49 -4.08
CA LYS A 173 19.66 11.21 -5.17
C LYS A 173 21.11 11.41 -4.71
N GLN A 174 21.99 10.46 -5.03
CA GLN A 174 23.45 10.60 -4.87
C GLN A 174 24.04 11.46 -5.97
#